data_AF-A0A5Q0GCN0-F1
#
_entry.id   AF-A0A5Q0GCN0-F1
#
_cell.length_a   1.000
_cell.length_b   1.000
_cell.length_c   1.000
_cell.angle_alpha   90.00
_cell.angle_beta   90.00
_cell.angle_gamma   90.00
#
_symmetry.space_group_name_H-M   'P 1'
#
loop_
_entity.id
_entity.type
_entity.pdbx_description
1 polymer ?
#
loop_
_entity_poly.entity_id
_entity_poly.type
_entity_poly.pdbx_seq_one_letter_code
_entity_poly.pdbx_strand_id
1 'polypeptide(L)'
;MLEAIILIILGIQKFLVPICFVGAWGLMILIAWSLWSATRDSIHAAKQMHQIPCSGCQFFTDDYRLKCTVHPSRANTEEAINCMDYQAKTNPYLY
;
A
#
# COMPACT_ATOMS: atom_id res chain seq x y z
N MET A 1 -35.94 -36.48 -29.44
CA MET A 1 -36.05 -35.27 -28.61
C MET A 1 -35.36 -35.45 -27.26
N LEU A 2 -35.77 -36.41 -26.43
CA LEU A 2 -35.19 -36.63 -25.09
C LEU A 2 -33.72 -37.12 -25.11
N GLU A 3 -33.40 -38.07 -25.99
CA GLU A 3 -32.03 -38.61 -26.20
C GLU A 3 -31.00 -37.52 -26.57
N ALA A 4 -31.39 -36.62 -27.48
CA ALA A 4 -30.53 -35.51 -27.91
C ALA A 4 -30.25 -34.53 -26.76
N ILE A 5 -31.26 -34.26 -25.92
CA ILE A 5 -31.13 -33.40 -24.74
C ILE A 5 -30.15 -34.03 -23.73
N ILE A 6 -30.23 -35.34 -23.50
CA ILE A 6 -29.34 -36.05 -22.57
C ILE A 6 -27.87 -36.02 -23.06
N LEU A 7 -27.64 -36.24 -24.35
CA LEU A 7 -26.28 -36.15 -24.94
C LEU A 7 -25.69 -34.74 -24.82
N ILE A 8 -26.50 -33.71 -25.03
CA ILE A 8 -26.08 -32.31 -24.89
C ILE A 8 -25.71 -31.99 -23.43
N ILE A 9 -26.51 -32.43 -22.46
CA ILE A 9 -26.25 -32.21 -21.03
C ILE A 9 -24.96 -32.91 -20.58
N LEU A 10 -24.75 -34.16 -20.98
CA LEU A 10 -23.54 -34.93 -20.65
C LEU A 10 -22.28 -34.31 -21.29
N GLY A 11 -22.41 -33.73 -22.49
CA GLY A 11 -21.35 -32.98 -23.14
C GLY A 11 -20.99 -31.71 -22.35
N ILE A 12 -21.99 -30.89 -22.04
CA ILE A 12 -21.80 -29.63 -21.30
C ILE A 12 -21.20 -29.87 -19.92
N GLN A 13 -21.66 -30.89 -19.19
CA GLN A 13 -21.18 -31.20 -17.84
C GLN A 13 -19.67 -31.50 -17.81
N LYS A 14 -19.14 -32.15 -18.85
CA LYS A 14 -17.68 -32.42 -18.97
C LYS A 14 -16.86 -31.15 -19.16
N PHE A 15 -17.41 -30.12 -19.80
CA PHE A 15 -16.73 -28.84 -20.01
C PHE A 15 -16.97 -27.84 -18.89
N LEU A 16 -18.09 -27.96 -18.17
CA LEU A 16 -18.45 -27.02 -17.11
C LEU A 16 -17.47 -27.09 -15.92
N VAL A 17 -17.04 -28.30 -15.54
CA VAL A 17 -16.10 -28.52 -14.44
C VAL A 17 -14.74 -27.84 -14.67
N PRO A 18 -14.03 -28.05 -15.81
CA PRO A 18 -12.75 -27.37 -16.05
C PRO A 18 -12.91 -25.86 -16.18
N ILE A 19 -14.01 -25.36 -16.75
CA ILE A 19 -14.28 -23.91 -16.84
C ILE A 19 -14.46 -23.30 -15.44
N CYS A 20 -15.26 -23.92 -14.57
CA CYS A 20 -15.41 -23.46 -13.19
C CYS A 20 -14.10 -23.53 -12.42
N PHE A 21 -13.28 -24.55 -12.65
CA PHE A 21 -11.98 -24.67 -12.01
C PHE A 21 -11.05 -23.52 -12.42
N VAL A 22 -10.90 -23.27 -13.72
CA VAL A 22 -10.08 -22.16 -14.22
C VAL A 22 -10.62 -20.81 -13.75
N GLY A 23 -11.94 -20.63 -13.74
CA GLY A 23 -12.57 -19.42 -13.22
C GLY A 23 -12.31 -19.19 -11.74
N ALA A 24 -12.48 -20.23 -10.91
CA ALA A 24 -12.22 -20.14 -9.48
C ALA A 24 -10.75 -19.84 -9.18
N TRP A 25 -9.81 -20.52 -9.84
CA TRP A 25 -8.39 -20.25 -9.68
C TRP A 25 -8.00 -18.86 -10.21
N GLY A 26 -8.57 -18.43 -11.34
CA GLY A 26 -8.37 -17.09 -11.86
C GLY A 26 -8.81 -16.01 -10.87
N LEU A 27 -10.01 -16.16 -10.28
CA LEU A 27 -10.50 -15.26 -9.24
C LEU A 27 -9.60 -15.26 -8.00
N MET A 28 -9.18 -16.44 -7.53
CA MET A 28 -8.27 -16.56 -6.39
C MET A 28 -6.93 -15.87 -6.66
N ILE A 29 -6.36 -16.02 -7.85
CA ILE A 29 -5.12 -15.34 -8.26
C ILE A 29 -5.31 -13.83 -8.30
N LEU A 30 -6.43 -13.34 -8.86
CA LEU A 30 -6.72 -11.91 -8.91
C LEU A 30 -6.86 -11.30 -7.50
N ILE A 31 -7.54 -12.00 -6.59
CA ILE A 31 -7.68 -11.58 -5.19
C ILE A 31 -6.33 -11.59 -4.48
N ALA A 32 -5.52 -12.65 -4.67
CA ALA A 32 -4.19 -12.72 -4.09
C ALA A 32 -3.29 -11.58 -4.62
N TRP A 33 -3.37 -11.28 -5.91
CA TRP A 33 -2.62 -10.19 -6.54
C TRP A 33 -3.03 -8.82 -5.99
N SER A 34 -4.32 -8.56 -5.85
CA SER A 34 -4.81 -7.28 -5.32
C SER A 34 -4.44 -7.08 -3.86
N LEU A 35 -4.48 -8.14 -3.04
CA LEU A 35 -4.04 -8.08 -1.65
C LEU A 35 -2.53 -7.86 -1.56
N TRP A 36 -1.76 -8.52 -2.42
CA TRP A 36 -0.32 -8.34 -2.49
C TRP A 36 0.07 -6.92 -2.91
N SER A 37 -0.56 -6.35 -3.93
CA SER A 37 -0.31 -4.98 -4.36
C SER A 37 -0.65 -3.98 -3.26
N ALA A 38 -1.82 -4.10 -2.63
CA ALA A 38 -2.22 -3.23 -1.52
C ALA A 38 -1.23 -3.30 -0.34
N THR A 39 -0.73 -4.50 -0.04
CA THR A 39 0.28 -4.68 1.02
C THR A 39 1.62 -4.05 0.62
N ARG A 40 2.05 -4.22 -0.63
CA ARG A 40 3.29 -3.61 -1.15
C ARG A 40 3.21 -2.07 -1.13
N ASP A 41 2.07 -1.52 -1.52
CA ASP A 41 1.86 -0.07 -1.57
C ASP A 41 1.84 0.53 -0.16
N SER A 42 1.19 -0.13 0.79
CA SER A 42 1.19 0.31 2.20
C SER A 42 2.58 0.23 2.83
N ILE A 43 3.37 -0.81 2.54
CA ILE A 43 4.78 -0.89 2.97
C ILE A 43 5.62 0.21 2.32
N HIS A 44 5.41 0.51 1.04
CA HIS A 44 6.15 1.58 0.36
C HIS A 44 5.80 2.94 0.96
N ALA A 45 4.53 3.23 1.20
CA ALA A 45 4.08 4.44 1.88
C ALA A 45 4.63 4.54 3.31
N ALA A 46 4.62 3.44 4.08
CA ALA A 46 5.20 3.40 5.42
C ALA A 46 6.72 3.65 5.39
N LYS A 47 7.44 3.05 4.43
CA LYS A 47 8.86 3.28 4.24
C LYS A 47 9.14 4.74 3.88
N GLN A 48 8.33 5.33 3.00
CA GLN A 48 8.44 6.73 2.61
C GLN A 48 8.20 7.69 3.78
N MET A 49 7.19 7.40 4.62
CA MET A 49 6.97 8.14 5.85
C MET A 49 8.15 8.02 6.83
N HIS A 50 8.79 6.85 6.92
CA HIS A 50 9.99 6.68 7.74
C HIS A 50 11.23 7.39 7.19
N GLN A 51 11.27 7.71 5.89
CA GLN A 51 12.33 8.55 5.33
C GLN A 51 12.19 10.04 5.70
N ILE A 52 11.05 10.48 6.26
CA ILE A 52 10.83 11.88 6.60
C ILE A 52 11.58 12.19 7.92
N PRO A 53 12.60 13.06 7.91
CA PRO A 53 13.46 13.29 9.08
C PRO A 53 12.87 14.27 10.10
N CYS A 54 11.67 14.81 9.86
CA CYS A 54 11.07 15.90 10.64
C CYS A 54 10.99 15.62 12.15
N SER A 55 10.60 14.42 12.58
CA SER A 55 10.47 14.07 14.01
C SER A 55 11.78 14.20 14.80
N GLY A 56 12.92 14.00 14.12
CA GLY A 56 14.26 14.14 14.67
C GLY A 56 14.88 15.53 14.49
N CYS A 57 14.16 16.49 13.90
CA CYS A 57 14.66 17.84 13.63
C CYS A 57 14.44 18.78 14.83
N GLN A 58 15.39 19.67 15.14
CA GLN A 58 15.25 20.64 16.23
C GLN A 58 14.14 21.67 16.01
N PHE A 59 13.80 21.96 14.75
CA PHE A 59 12.79 22.93 14.37
C PHE A 59 11.37 22.36 14.37
N PHE A 60 11.24 21.05 14.64
CA PHE A 60 9.96 20.36 14.70
C PHE A 60 9.32 20.55 16.07
N THR A 61 8.15 21.18 16.07
CA THR A 61 7.44 21.63 17.27
C THR A 61 6.33 20.70 17.71
N ASP A 62 6.05 19.65 16.93
CA ASP A 62 5.01 18.63 17.19
C ASP A 62 3.58 19.21 17.43
N ASP A 63 3.35 20.46 17.03
CA ASP A 63 2.06 21.13 17.10
C ASP A 63 1.35 21.01 15.75
N TYR A 64 0.07 20.66 15.75
CA TYR A 64 -0.74 20.53 14.55
C TYR A 64 -0.87 21.84 13.76
N ARG A 65 -0.84 22.98 14.44
CA ARG A 65 -0.96 24.32 13.84
C ARG A 65 0.36 24.83 13.27
N LEU A 66 1.46 24.46 13.92
CA LEU A 66 2.80 24.81 13.51
C LEU A 66 3.68 23.57 13.68
N LYS A 67 3.77 22.78 12.61
CA LYS A 67 4.53 21.51 12.62
C LYS A 67 6.04 21.75 12.62
N CYS A 68 6.50 22.75 11.86
CA CYS A 68 7.89 23.16 11.76
C CYS A 68 7.95 24.69 11.74
N THR A 69 8.94 25.26 12.41
CA THR A 69 9.11 26.72 12.49
C THR A 69 9.67 27.34 11.21
N VAL A 70 10.41 26.58 10.40
CA VAL A 70 11.01 27.05 9.13
C VAL A 70 10.05 26.83 7.96
N HIS A 71 9.50 25.62 7.86
CA HIS A 71 8.67 25.19 6.73
C HIS A 71 7.36 24.53 7.23
N PRO A 72 6.40 25.31 7.74
CA PRO A 72 5.19 24.77 8.37
C PRO A 72 4.28 24.01 7.41
N SER A 73 4.24 24.38 6.13
CA SER A 73 3.40 23.72 5.11
C SER A 73 4.00 22.42 4.56
N ARG A 74 5.33 22.25 4.64
CA ARG A 74 6.05 21.09 4.06
C ARG A 74 6.44 20.04 5.11
N ALA A 75 6.26 20.33 6.39
CA ALA A 75 6.61 19.40 7.46
C ALA A 75 5.72 18.14 7.46
N ASN A 76 6.33 16.99 7.74
CA ASN A 76 5.68 15.66 7.72
C ASN A 76 5.07 15.29 6.36
N THR A 77 5.62 15.81 5.26
CA THR A 77 5.29 15.40 3.89
C THR A 77 6.50 14.79 3.20
N GLU A 78 6.27 14.14 2.06
CA GLU A 78 7.31 13.51 1.24
C GLU A 78 8.35 14.53 0.74
N GLU A 79 7.95 15.79 0.59
CA GLU A 79 8.84 16.88 0.21
C GLU A 79 9.93 17.19 1.24
N ALA A 80 9.71 16.79 2.51
CA ALA A 80 10.65 17.02 3.59
C ALA A 80 11.73 15.92 3.71
N ILE A 81 11.66 14.84 2.92
CA ILE A 81 12.66 13.74 2.93
C ILE A 81 14.08 14.28 2.74
N ASN A 82 14.27 15.27 1.87
CA ASN A 82 15.56 15.92 1.61
C ASN A 82 15.56 17.39 2.08
N CYS A 83 15.00 17.68 3.25
CA CYS A 83 14.95 19.04 3.78
C CYS A 83 16.38 19.59 4.01
N MET A 84 16.72 20.70 3.33
CA MET A 84 18.03 21.33 3.43
C MET A 84 18.30 21.99 4.79
N ASP A 85 17.24 22.38 5.50
CA ASP A 85 17.34 23.01 6.83
C ASP A 85 17.29 22.00 7.97
N TYR A 86 17.36 20.70 7.66
CA TYR A 86 17.35 19.67 8.67
C TYR A 86 18.54 19.82 9.62
N GLN A 87 18.24 19.92 10.92
CA GLN A 87 19.24 19.87 11.99
C GLN A 87 18.76 18.87 13.03
N ALA A 88 19.57 17.85 13.29
CA ALA A 88 19.24 16.83 14.29
C ALA A 88 19.05 17.47 15.67
N LYS A 89 18.07 16.99 16.44
CA LYS A 89 17.86 17.40 17.84
C LYS A 89 19.15 17.16 18.62
N THR A 90 19.83 18.23 18.98
CA THR A 90 20.98 18.19 19.88
C THR A 90 20.45 18.01 21.29
N ASN A 91 21.08 17.10 22.05
CA ASN A 91 20.73 16.92 23.45
C ASN A 91 21.18 18.20 24.20
N PRO A 92 20.27 18.98 24.79
CA PRO A 92 20.62 20.21 25.48
C PRO A 92 21.49 19.97 26.72
N TYR A 93 21.71 18.73 27.15
CA TYR A 93 22.56 18.36 28.29
C TYR A 93 23.97 17.88 27.89
N LEU A 94 24.34 17.93 26.61
CA LEU A 94 25.63 17.43 26.11
C LEU A 94 26.62 18.57 25.79
N TYR A 95 26.77 19.51 26.74
CA TYR A 95 27.79 20.58 26.71
C TYR A 95 28.99 20.21 27.60
#